data_AF-A0AAJ2L9P4-F1
#
_entry.id   AF-A0AAJ2L9P4-F1
#
_cell.length_a   1.000
_cell.length_b   1.000
_cell.length_c   1.000
_cell.angle_alpha   90.00
_cell.angle_beta   90.00
_cell.angle_gamma   90.00
#
_symmetry.space_group_name_H-M   'P 1'
#
loop_
_entity.id
_entity.type
_entity.pdbx_description
1 polymer ?
#
loop_
_entity_poly.entity_id
_entity_poly.type
_entity_poly.pdbx_seq_one_letter_code
_entity_poly.pdbx_strand_id
1 'polypeptide(L)' 'MFTKNVTPKTTSVTIELPADFIGKNVKVTAVIERREKPRKAASLEEIHEKYSKFPRIDMSKFKFDRNEANDFE' A
#
# COMPACT_ATOMS: atom_id res chain seq x y z
N MET A 1 5.14 13.86 -33.40
CA MET A 1 4.49 13.16 -32.27
C MET A 1 4.21 14.21 -31.19
N PHE A 2 2.95 14.43 -30.81
CA PHE A 2 2.59 15.40 -29.77
C PHE A 2 2.37 14.67 -28.45
N THR A 3 3.09 15.08 -27.42
CA THR A 3 3.05 14.47 -26.09
C THR A 3 2.70 15.54 -25.07
N LYS A 4 1.58 15.40 -24.38
CA LYS A 4 1.15 16.29 -23.30
C LYS A 4 1.03 15.48 -22.01
N ASN A 5 1.89 15.80 -21.04
CA ASN A 5 1.85 15.17 -19.72
C ASN A 5 0.90 15.96 -18.82
N VAL A 6 -0.12 15.29 -18.29
CA VAL A 6 -1.05 15.88 -17.33
C VAL A 6 -0.97 15.08 -16.04
N THR A 7 -0.67 15.74 -14.93
CA THR A 7 -0.75 15.14 -13.59
C THR A 7 -2.15 15.40 -13.03
N PRO A 8 -3.05 14.41 -13.02
CA PRO A 8 -4.43 14.62 -12.61
C PRO A 8 -4.49 14.96 -11.12
N LYS A 9 -5.09 16.12 -10.79
CA LYS A 9 -5.47 16.47 -9.40
C LYS A 9 -6.89 16.05 -9.06
N THR A 10 -7.68 15.71 -10.09
CA THR A 10 -9.10 15.37 -10.04
C THR A 10 -9.34 14.05 -10.77
N THR A 11 -10.50 13.44 -10.55
CA THR A 11 -10.91 12.17 -11.18
C THR A 11 -11.18 12.29 -12.69
N SER A 12 -11.41 13.50 -13.19
CA SER A 12 -11.59 13.81 -14.60
C SER A 12 -10.57 14.86 -15.07
N VAL A 13 -10.12 14.72 -16.32
CA VAL A 13 -9.22 15.66 -17.00
C VAL A 13 -9.73 15.88 -18.41
N THR A 14 -9.93 17.14 -18.79
CA THR A 14 -10.24 17.54 -20.17
C THR A 14 -8.94 17.90 -20.89
N ILE A 15 -8.72 17.31 -22.07
CA ILE A 15 -7.55 17.58 -22.90
C ILE A 15 -8.00 18.31 -24.15
N GLU A 16 -7.61 19.58 -24.27
CA GLU A 16 -7.74 20.33 -25.52
C GLU A 16 -6.67 19.89 -26.51
N LEU A 17 -7.11 19.46 -27.69
CA LEU A 17 -6.25 19.05 -28.79
C LEU A 17 -6.15 20.18 -29.84
N PRO A 18 -4.97 20.43 -30.41
CA PRO A 18 -4.84 21.39 -31.52
C PRO A 18 -5.66 20.96 -32.74
N ALA A 19 -6.11 21.94 -33.54
CA ALA A 19 -6.90 21.70 -34.75
C ALA A 19 -6.22 20.76 -35.76
N ASP A 20 -4.89 20.75 -35.79
CA ASP A 20 -4.08 19.90 -36.67
C ASP A 20 -4.20 18.39 -36.40
N PHE A 21 -4.88 17.99 -35.32
CA PHE A 21 -5.13 16.60 -34.94
C PHE A 21 -6.49 16.07 -35.40
N ILE A 22 -7.33 16.90 -36.03
CA ILE A 22 -8.61 16.46 -36.59
C ILE A 22 -8.36 15.39 -37.67
N GLY A 23 -9.02 14.24 -37.53
CA GLY A 23 -8.89 13.10 -38.45
C GLY A 23 -7.64 12.24 -38.27
N LYS A 24 -6.82 12.51 -37.23
CA LYS A 24 -5.61 11.73 -36.92
C LYS A 24 -5.80 10.82 -35.71
N ASN A 25 -5.06 9.72 -35.67
CA ASN A 25 -5.03 8.82 -34.53
C ASN A 25 -4.20 9.41 -33.38
N VAL A 26 -4.77 9.43 -32.18
CA VAL A 26 -4.13 9.96 -30.96
C VAL A 26 -3.95 8.81 -29.96
N LYS A 27 -2.74 8.66 -29.44
CA LYS A 27 -2.43 7.71 -28.36
C LYS A 27 -2.41 8.45 -27.02
N VAL A 28 -3.30 8.06 -26.11
CA VAL A 28 -3.37 8.61 -24.75
C VAL A 28 -2.77 7.61 -23.77
N THR A 29 -1.87 8.04 -22.89
CA THR A 29 -1.27 7.20 -21.85
C THR A 29 -1.51 7.86 -20.50
N ALA A 30 -2.23 7.17 -19.61
CA ALA A 30 -2.51 7.64 -18.26
C ALA A 30 -1.73 6.78 -17.24
N VAL A 31 -1.04 7.45 -16.31
CA VAL A 31 -0.32 6.80 -15.21
C VAL A 31 -1.06 7.13 -13.92
N ILE A 32 -1.56 6.10 -13.24
CA ILE A 32 -2.22 6.24 -11.93
C ILE A 32 -1.17 5.92 -10.87
N GLU A 33 -0.59 6.95 -10.27
CA GLU A 33 0.24 6.78 -9.08
C GLU A 33 -0.67 6.48 -7.89
N ARG A 34 -0.73 5.21 -7.51
CA ARG A 34 -1.38 4.80 -6.27
C ARG A 34 -0.52 5.33 -5.12
N ARG A 35 -0.90 6.47 -4.53
CA ARG A 35 -0.32 6.91 -3.27
C ARG A 35 -0.60 5.80 -2.25
N GLU A 36 0.42 5.02 -1.92
CA GLU A 36 0.38 4.18 -0.73
C GLU A 36 0.12 5.13 0.43
N LYS A 37 -1.13 5.16 0.92
CA LYS A 37 -1.41 5.86 2.17
C LYS A 37 -0.45 5.23 3.18
N PRO A 38 0.37 6.02 3.90
CA PRO A 38 1.13 5.46 5.00
C PRO A 38 0.12 4.73 5.88
N ARG A 39 0.30 3.42 6.05
CA ARG A 39 -0.53 2.66 6.98
C ARG A 39 -0.36 3.38 8.32
N LYS A 40 -1.42 4.01 8.81
CA LYS A 40 -1.43 4.51 10.19
C LYS A 40 -1.02 3.33 11.06
N ALA A 41 -0.09 3.56 11.99
CA ALA A 41 0.22 2.56 12.99
C ALA A 41 -1.11 2.09 13.61
N ALA A 42 -1.36 0.78 13.58
CA ALA A 42 -2.61 0.24 14.06
C ALA A 42 -2.80 0.67 15.52
N SER A 43 -4.00 1.12 15.87
CA SER A 43 -4.27 1.52 17.26
C SER A 43 -4.18 0.30 18.18
N LEU A 44 -3.95 0.52 19.48
CA LEU A 44 -3.92 -0.59 20.45
C LEU A 44 -5.26 -1.34 20.48
N GLU A 45 -6.38 -0.66 20.23
CA GLU A 45 -7.69 -1.28 20.09
C GLU A 45 -7.77 -2.20 18.87
N GLU A 46 -7.26 -1.78 17.71
CA GLU A 46 -7.25 -2.59 16.48
C GLU A 46 -6.38 -3.86 16.61
N ILE A 47 -5.22 -3.73 17.28
CA ILE A 47 -4.34 -4.85 17.60
C ILE A 47 -5.05 -5.81 18.56
N HIS A 48 -5.68 -5.27 19.61
CA HIS A 48 -6.41 -6.07 20.57
C HIS A 48 -7.56 -6.84 19.91
N GLU A 49 -8.39 -6.20 19.08
CA GLU A 49 -9.50 -6.87 18.41
C GLU A 49 -9.03 -7.99 17.47
N LYS A 50 -7.92 -7.78 16.76
CA LYS A 50 -7.38 -8.75 15.81
C LYS A 50 -6.74 -9.95 16.48
N TYR A 51 -6.01 -9.75 17.58
CA TYR A 51 -5.20 -10.80 18.20
C TYR A 51 -5.80 -11.37 19.50
N SER A 52 -6.81 -10.73 20.10
CA SER A 52 -7.50 -11.26 21.30
C SER A 52 -8.41 -12.46 21.01
N LYS A 53 -8.80 -12.67 19.75
CA LYS A 53 -9.63 -13.80 19.31
C LYS A 53 -8.89 -15.15 19.38
N PHE A 54 -7.57 -15.14 19.49
CA PHE A 54 -6.78 -16.35 19.61
C PHE A 54 -6.64 -16.76 21.07
N PRO A 55 -6.78 -18.06 21.39
CA PRO A 55 -6.55 -18.55 22.74
C PRO A 55 -5.13 -18.18 23.19
N ARG A 56 -5.04 -17.44 24.29
CA ARG A 56 -3.75 -17.06 24.88
C ARG A 56 -3.11 -18.33 25.42
N ILE A 57 -1.91 -18.64 24.93
CA ILE A 57 -1.10 -19.74 25.46
C ILE A 57 -0.69 -19.33 26.88
N ASP A 58 -0.97 -20.18 27.86
CA ASP A 58 -0.55 -19.95 29.24
C ASP A 58 0.96 -20.16 29.35
N MET A 59 1.70 -19.06 29.46
CA MET A 59 3.15 -19.06 29.65
C MET A 59 3.58 -19.10 31.11
N SER A 60 2.65 -19.27 32.07
CA SER A 60 2.98 -19.31 33.51
C SER A 60 4.01 -20.38 33.88
N LYS A 61 4.04 -21.48 33.11
CA LYS A 61 5.01 -22.58 33.29
C LYS A 61 6.22 -22.48 32.36
N PHE A 62 6.27 -21.48 31.49
CA PHE A 62 7.41 -21.27 30.60
C PHE A 62 8.59 -20.74 31.41
N LYS A 63 9.63 -21.55 31.54
CA LYS A 63 10.93 -21.10 32.03
C LYS A 63 11.87 -21.10 30.84
N PHE A 64 12.36 -19.92 30.49
CA PHE A 64 13.40 -19.78 29.50
C PHE A 64 14.70 -20.34 30.08
N ASP A 65 15.15 -21.49 29.57
CA ASP A 65 16.48 -22.03 29.89
C ASP A 65 17.48 -21.51 28.87
N ARG A 66 18.39 -20.64 29.35
CA ARG A 66 19.43 -20.04 28.52
C ARG A 66 20.47 -21.07 28.06
N ASN A 67 20.67 -22.15 28.81
CA ASN A 67 21.65 -23.17 28.46
C ASN A 67 21.12 -24.05 27.32
N GLU A 68 19.86 -24.48 27.40
CA GLU A 68 19.16 -25.19 26.32
C GLU A 68 19.13 -24.38 25.02
N ALA A 69 18.85 -23.08 25.12
CA ALA A 69 18.77 -22.20 23.93
C ALA A 69 20.13 -21.92 23.26
N ASN A 70 21.25 -22.21 23.93
CA ASN A 70 22.61 -22.06 23.39
C ASN A 70 23.30 -23.42 23.17
N ASP A 71 22.56 -24.53 23.28
CA ASP A 71 23.07 -25.84 22.93
C ASP A 71 23.02 -26.00 21.40
N PHE A 72 24.16 -25.76 20.76
CA PHE A 72 24.35 -25.82 19.31
C PHE A 72 25.15 -27.07 18.88
N GLU A 73 25.08 -28.17 19.64
CA GLU A 73 25.64 -29.45 19.22
C GLU A 73 25.05 -29.97 17.90
#